data_AF-A0A352N104-F1
#
_entry.id   AF-A0A352N104-F1
#
_cell.length_a   1.000
_cell.length_b   1.000
_cell.length_c   1.000
_cell.angle_alpha   90.00
_cell.angle_beta   90.00
_cell.angle_gamma   90.00
#
_symmetry.space_group_name_H-M   'P 1'
#
loop_
_entity.id
_entity.type
_entity.pdbx_description
1 polymer ?
#
loop_
_entity_poly.entity_id
_entity_poly.type
_entity_poly.pdbx_seq_one_letter_code
_entity_poly.pdbx_strand_id
1 'polypeptide(L)'
;FTIDIPSTPAFQGWAFDSQTGTSVVSFDAIPSSLGIDGVIGLSTNLATEYDDLAVIVRFSEMGAIEARNGSDYMSDSMISYIAGTCYHFELVVDVEAHTYSAYVTPEGGSRLTIGENYTFRTTQAGADSLAYWNIVSSVGNFTISKFAIRK
;
A
#
# COMPACT_ATOMS: atom_id res chain seq x y z
N PHE A 1 -12.15 -15.24 -11.69
CA PHE A 1 -13.02 -14.16 -11.18
C PHE A 1 -12.17 -13.35 -10.23
N THR A 2 -11.82 -12.11 -10.60
CA THR A 2 -11.17 -11.21 -9.67
C THR A 2 -12.28 -10.53 -8.88
N ILE A 3 -12.37 -10.79 -7.59
CA ILE A 3 -13.34 -10.14 -6.71
C ILE A 3 -12.74 -8.77 -6.37
N ASP A 4 -13.46 -7.70 -6.71
CA ASP A 4 -13.15 -6.37 -6.22
C ASP A 4 -13.63 -6.25 -4.77
N ILE A 5 -12.71 -5.96 -3.85
CA ILE A 5 -13.01 -5.82 -2.43
C ILE A 5 -13.04 -4.33 -2.08
N PRO A 6 -14.17 -3.77 -1.64
CA PRO A 6 -14.24 -2.39 -1.20
C PRO A 6 -13.60 -2.20 0.18
N SER A 7 -12.87 -1.11 0.35
CA SER A 7 -12.38 -0.65 1.65
C SER A 7 -13.53 -0.17 2.54
N THR A 8 -13.39 -0.33 3.85
CA THR A 8 -14.31 0.24 4.85
C THR A 8 -13.59 1.18 5.81
N PRO A 9 -14.32 1.94 6.65
CA PRO A 9 -13.73 2.71 7.74
C PRO A 9 -13.08 1.88 8.85
N ALA A 10 -13.32 0.56 8.87
CA ALA A 10 -12.63 -0.37 9.74
C ALA A 10 -11.54 -1.12 8.95
N PHE A 11 -10.46 -1.47 9.65
CA PHE A 11 -9.42 -2.32 9.07
C PHE A 11 -9.99 -3.66 8.61
N GLN A 12 -9.62 -4.03 7.39
CA GLN A 12 -9.86 -5.35 6.82
C GLN A 12 -8.50 -5.90 6.40
N GLY A 13 -8.26 -7.20 6.60
CA GLY A 13 -7.00 -7.79 6.18
C GLY A 13 -7.10 -9.28 5.93
N TRP A 14 -6.12 -9.78 5.19
CA TRP A 14 -6.02 -11.16 4.76
C TRP A 14 -4.60 -11.66 5.00
N ALA A 15 -4.52 -12.84 5.61
CA ALA A 15 -3.26 -13.51 5.85
C ALA A 15 -2.67 -14.05 4.53
N PHE A 16 -1.35 -14.10 4.46
CA PHE A 16 -0.57 -14.78 3.44
C PHE A 16 0.65 -15.46 4.10
N ASP A 17 1.39 -16.25 3.34
CA ASP A 17 2.59 -16.93 3.86
C ASP A 17 3.63 -15.91 4.34
N SER A 18 4.09 -16.05 5.58
CA SER A 18 5.05 -15.11 6.20
C SER A 18 6.29 -14.89 5.31
N GLN A 19 6.59 -13.62 5.03
CA GLN A 19 7.78 -13.18 4.30
C GLN A 19 8.80 -12.60 5.28
N THR A 20 10.05 -13.04 5.18
CA THR A 20 11.17 -12.60 6.05
C THR A 20 12.37 -12.06 5.27
N GLY A 21 12.31 -12.09 3.93
CA GLY A 21 13.37 -11.61 3.05
C GLY A 21 12.79 -10.72 1.95
N THR A 22 13.44 -10.70 0.79
CA THR A 22 12.94 -9.90 -0.34
C THR A 22 11.72 -10.54 -0.99
N SER A 23 10.70 -9.73 -1.26
CA SER A 23 9.51 -10.12 -2.02
C SER A 23 8.95 -8.94 -2.80
N VAL A 24 8.18 -9.23 -3.85
CA VAL A 24 7.38 -8.24 -4.57
C VAL A 24 5.91 -8.50 -4.31
N VAL A 25 5.26 -7.51 -3.71
CA VAL A 25 3.81 -7.46 -3.53
C VAL A 25 3.20 -6.61 -4.64
N SER A 26 2.18 -7.12 -5.32
CA SER A 26 1.50 -6.37 -6.38
C SER A 26 -0.01 -6.45 -6.29
N PHE A 27 -0.69 -5.40 -6.75
CA PHE A 27 -2.14 -5.32 -6.77
C PHE A 27 -2.72 -4.20 -7.61
N ASP A 28 -4.02 -4.28 -7.87
CA ASP A 28 -4.79 -3.22 -8.49
C ASP A 28 -5.65 -2.50 -7.44
N ALA A 29 -5.74 -1.18 -7.53
CA ALA A 29 -6.64 -0.38 -6.71
C ALA A 29 -7.34 0.72 -7.52
N ILE A 30 -8.60 0.98 -7.22
CA ILE A 30 -9.45 1.98 -7.89
C ILE A 30 -10.05 2.93 -6.83
N PRO A 31 -9.61 4.21 -6.75
CA PRO A 31 -10.21 5.18 -5.84
C PRO A 31 -11.59 5.62 -6.36
N SER A 32 -12.60 5.68 -5.49
CA SER A 32 -13.97 6.03 -5.91
C SER A 32 -14.18 7.53 -6.15
N SER A 33 -13.38 8.38 -5.53
CA SER A 33 -13.43 9.84 -5.65
C SER A 33 -12.04 10.45 -5.48
N LEU A 34 -11.89 11.73 -5.85
CA LEU A 34 -10.74 12.51 -5.41
C LEU A 34 -10.89 12.87 -3.92
N GLY A 35 -9.79 13.07 -3.21
CA GLY A 35 -9.80 13.45 -1.79
C GLY A 35 -10.27 12.35 -0.85
N ILE A 36 -9.90 11.09 -1.12
CA ILE A 36 -10.12 9.99 -0.17
C ILE A 36 -8.93 9.89 0.77
N ASP A 37 -9.12 9.21 1.89
CA ASP A 37 -8.04 8.77 2.76
C ASP A 37 -8.02 7.24 2.75
N GLY A 38 -7.45 6.67 1.68
CA GLY A 38 -7.41 5.23 1.45
C GLY A 38 -6.02 4.67 1.68
N VAL A 39 -5.88 3.76 2.64
CA VAL A 39 -4.60 3.18 3.07
C VAL A 39 -4.57 1.68 2.73
N ILE A 40 -3.49 1.26 2.08
CA ILE A 40 -3.15 -0.14 1.83
C ILE A 40 -1.79 -0.41 2.47
N GLY A 41 -1.67 -1.47 3.27
CA GLY A 41 -0.41 -1.75 3.94
C GLY A 41 -0.17 -3.21 4.30
N LEU A 42 1.09 -3.50 4.61
CA LEU A 42 1.57 -4.82 5.03
C LEU A 42 1.97 -4.79 6.50
N SER A 43 1.72 -5.89 7.20
CA SER A 43 2.02 -6.01 8.64
C SER A 43 2.34 -7.45 9.03
N THR A 44 2.90 -7.63 10.23
CA THR A 44 3.15 -8.95 10.83
C THR A 44 1.85 -9.64 11.25
N ASN A 45 0.90 -8.89 11.80
CA ASN A 45 -0.39 -9.37 12.29
C ASN A 45 -1.55 -8.64 11.60
N LEU A 46 -2.78 -9.14 11.70
CA LEU A 46 -3.97 -8.41 11.24
C LEU A 46 -4.01 -7.03 11.91
N ALA A 47 -3.99 -5.97 11.11
CA ALA A 47 -3.96 -4.60 11.61
C ALA A 47 -5.32 -4.22 12.20
N THR A 48 -5.29 -3.46 13.30
CA THR A 48 -6.45 -2.83 13.93
C THR A 48 -6.28 -1.31 14.05
N GLU A 49 -5.05 -0.84 13.93
CA GLU A 49 -4.69 0.57 13.88
C GLU A 49 -3.56 0.81 12.87
N TYR A 50 -3.33 2.07 12.51
CA TYR A 50 -2.30 2.39 11.53
C TYR A 50 -0.89 2.02 12.01
N ASP A 51 -0.64 2.07 13.33
CA ASP A 51 0.66 1.75 13.94
C ASP A 51 1.07 0.28 13.75
N ASP A 52 0.14 -0.60 13.37
CA ASP A 52 0.40 -2.01 13.04
C ASP A 52 1.04 -2.19 11.65
N LEU A 53 0.95 -1.19 10.77
CA LEU A 53 1.40 -1.28 9.38
C LEU A 53 2.88 -0.89 9.22
N ALA A 54 3.67 -1.74 8.59
CA ALA A 54 5.09 -1.53 8.32
C ALA A 54 5.35 -0.86 6.97
N VAL A 55 4.72 -1.38 5.91
CA VAL A 55 4.80 -0.89 4.54
C VAL A 55 3.45 -0.31 4.16
N ILE A 56 3.39 0.91 3.61
CA ILE A 56 2.11 1.58 3.36
C ILE A 56 2.16 2.39 2.06
N VAL A 57 1.15 2.25 1.22
CA VAL A 57 0.81 3.21 0.18
C VAL A 57 -0.58 3.79 0.43
N ARG A 58 -0.82 5.00 -0.05
CA ARG A 58 -2.01 5.79 0.27
C ARG A 58 -2.50 6.57 -0.94
N PHE A 59 -3.83 6.56 -1.14
CA PHE A 59 -4.51 7.65 -1.84
C PHE A 59 -4.83 8.73 -0.79
N SER A 60 -4.21 9.89 -0.90
CA SER A 60 -4.31 10.96 0.11
C SER A 60 -5.44 11.93 -0.19
N GLU A 61 -5.91 12.63 0.85
CA GLU A 61 -6.99 13.63 0.72
C GLU A 61 -6.61 14.81 -0.19
N MET A 62 -5.32 15.00 -0.47
CA MET A 62 -4.80 16.00 -1.41
C MET A 62 -4.87 15.55 -2.87
N GLY A 63 -5.38 14.34 -3.14
CA GLY A 63 -5.44 13.79 -4.49
C GLY A 63 -4.11 13.22 -4.98
N ALA A 64 -3.20 12.87 -4.06
CA ALA A 64 -1.88 12.30 -4.37
C ALA A 64 -1.79 10.81 -4.01
N ILE A 65 -0.94 10.09 -4.73
CA ILE A 65 -0.46 8.75 -4.35
C ILE A 65 0.84 8.93 -3.59
N GLU A 66 0.87 8.44 -2.37
CA GLU A 66 2.00 8.58 -1.44
C GLU A 66 2.35 7.22 -0.85
N ALA A 67 3.56 7.11 -0.31
CA ALA A 67 4.03 5.97 0.46
C ALA A 67 4.53 6.45 1.83
N ARG A 68 4.54 5.56 2.81
CA ARG A 68 5.06 5.85 4.15
C ARG A 68 6.56 5.66 4.20
N ASN A 69 7.32 6.71 4.52
CA ASN A 69 8.75 6.63 4.80
C ASN A 69 8.98 6.95 6.28
N GLY A 70 9.14 5.93 7.12
CA GLY A 70 9.28 6.11 8.56
C GLY A 70 8.09 6.87 9.17
N SER A 71 8.29 8.15 9.48
CA SER A 71 7.31 9.03 10.15
C SER A 71 6.44 9.86 9.21
N ASP A 72 6.65 9.80 7.89
CA ASP A 72 6.02 10.72 6.95
C ASP A 72 5.36 9.99 5.78
N TYR A 73 4.24 10.52 5.28
CA TYR A 73 3.70 10.14 3.98
C TYR A 73 4.28 11.08 2.93
N MET A 74 4.86 10.52 1.87
CA MET A 74 5.50 11.30 0.83
C MET A 74 5.57 10.53 -0.49
N SER A 75 5.94 11.25 -1.54
CA SER A 75 6.38 10.69 -2.81
C SER A 75 7.61 11.47 -3.28
N ASP A 76 8.55 10.81 -3.97
CA ASP A 76 9.75 11.45 -4.53
C ASP A 76 9.39 12.49 -5.58
N SER A 77 8.26 12.28 -6.27
CA SER A 77 7.61 13.26 -7.14
C SER A 77 6.10 13.17 -6.99
N MET A 78 5.40 14.30 -7.11
CA MET A 78 3.95 14.36 -6.98
C MET A 78 3.26 13.48 -8.03
N ILE A 79 2.49 12.49 -7.57
CA ILE A 79 1.66 11.62 -8.43
C ILE A 79 0.19 11.89 -8.11
N SER A 80 -0.48 12.67 -8.96
CA SER A 80 -1.93 12.86 -8.81
C SER A 80 -2.71 11.62 -9.26
N TYR A 81 -3.81 11.31 -8.57
CA TYR A 81 -4.72 10.25 -8.99
C TYR A 81 -6.07 10.79 -9.47
N ILE A 82 -6.77 9.98 -10.26
CA ILE A 82 -8.07 10.25 -10.84
C ILE A 82 -9.05 9.19 -10.34
N ALA A 83 -10.22 9.64 -9.90
CA ALA A 83 -11.29 8.74 -9.48
C ALA A 83 -11.70 7.78 -10.61
N GLY A 84 -11.94 6.52 -10.27
CA GLY A 84 -12.33 5.47 -11.23
C GLY A 84 -11.20 4.95 -12.12
N THR A 85 -9.99 5.49 -12.01
CA THR A 85 -8.83 4.95 -12.75
C THR A 85 -8.23 3.77 -11.98
N CYS A 86 -7.91 2.69 -12.70
CA CYS A 86 -7.19 1.57 -12.10
C CYS A 86 -5.70 1.88 -11.99
N TYR A 87 -5.13 1.60 -10.83
CA TYR A 87 -3.71 1.77 -10.53
C TYR A 87 -3.12 0.41 -10.16
N HIS A 88 -2.12 -0.04 -10.92
CA HIS A 88 -1.33 -1.23 -10.59
C HIS A 88 -0.16 -0.83 -9.70
N PHE A 89 -0.19 -1.25 -8.44
CA PHE A 89 0.88 -1.05 -7.46
C PHE A 89 1.85 -2.23 -7.46
N GLU A 90 3.13 -1.92 -7.31
CA GLU A 90 4.19 -2.89 -7.04
C GLU A 90 5.07 -2.38 -5.90
N LEU A 91 5.21 -3.20 -4.86
CA LEU A 91 6.03 -2.92 -3.68
C LEU A 91 7.15 -3.97 -3.65
N VAL A 92 8.39 -3.53 -3.82
CA VAL A 92 9.58 -4.36 -3.65
C VAL A 92 10.03 -4.21 -2.22
N VAL A 93 9.77 -5.22 -1.40
CA VAL A 93 9.97 -5.18 0.05
C VAL A 93 11.21 -5.98 0.42
N ASP A 94 12.06 -5.42 1.26
CA ASP A 94 13.19 -6.08 1.90
C ASP A 94 12.98 -6.02 3.41
N VAL A 95 12.54 -7.15 3.98
CA VAL A 95 12.25 -7.26 5.41
C VAL A 95 13.55 -7.22 6.24
N GLU A 96 14.63 -7.82 5.77
CA GLU A 96 15.92 -7.80 6.48
C GLU A 96 16.46 -6.37 6.59
N ALA A 97 16.34 -5.60 5.50
CA ALA A 97 16.74 -4.19 5.47
C ALA A 97 15.71 -3.23 6.09
N HIS A 98 14.50 -3.69 6.41
CA HIS A 98 13.38 -2.85 6.86
C HIS A 98 13.07 -1.70 5.89
N THR A 99 13.15 -1.97 4.59
CA THR A 99 12.89 -1.00 3.53
C THR A 99 11.99 -1.56 2.44
N TYR A 100 11.42 -0.65 1.65
CA TYR A 100 10.72 -1.01 0.44
C TYR A 100 10.82 0.09 -0.61
N SER A 101 10.69 -0.30 -1.88
CA SER A 101 10.46 0.64 -2.98
C SER A 101 9.05 0.45 -3.50
N ALA A 102 8.35 1.55 -3.77
CA ALA A 102 6.96 1.55 -4.18
C ALA A 102 6.79 2.21 -5.55
N TYR A 103 6.01 1.55 -6.40
CA TYR A 103 5.75 1.97 -7.76
C TYR A 103 4.27 1.86 -8.07
N VAL A 104 3.81 2.69 -8.99
CA VAL A 104 2.41 2.66 -9.46
C VAL A 104 2.33 2.88 -10.96
N THR A 105 1.47 2.13 -11.63
CA THR A 105 1.18 2.29 -13.06
C THR A 105 -0.31 2.58 -13.22
N PRO A 106 -0.72 3.80 -13.60
CA PRO A 106 -2.10 4.07 -13.96
C PRO A 106 -2.47 3.29 -15.24
N GLU A 107 -3.73 2.88 -15.35
CA GLU A 107 -4.26 2.24 -16.55
C GLU A 107 -4.00 3.11 -17.80
N GLY A 108 -3.42 2.50 -18.83
CA GLY A 108 -3.04 3.20 -20.06
C GLY A 108 -1.82 4.12 -19.95
N GLY A 109 -1.18 4.21 -18.78
CA GLY A 109 0.02 5.02 -18.54
C GLY A 109 1.30 4.20 -18.38
N SER A 110 2.39 4.90 -18.04
CA SER A 110 3.68 4.31 -17.72
C SER A 110 3.86 4.18 -16.21
N ARG A 111 4.71 3.24 -15.79
CA ARG A 111 5.13 3.09 -14.38
C ARG A 111 5.76 4.37 -13.85
N LEU A 112 5.36 4.76 -12.66
CA LEU A 112 5.87 5.89 -11.88
C LEU A 112 6.46 5.36 -10.57
N THR A 113 7.53 6.02 -10.10
CA THR A 113 8.13 5.75 -8.80
C THR A 113 7.46 6.60 -7.75
N ILE A 114 6.88 5.98 -6.72
CA ILE A 114 6.38 6.68 -5.53
C ILE A 114 7.56 6.99 -4.63
N GLY A 115 8.42 6.02 -4.37
CA GLY A 115 9.62 6.18 -3.54
C GLY A 115 10.53 4.95 -3.60
N GLU A 116 11.84 5.16 -3.50
CA GLU A 116 12.84 4.09 -3.46
C GLU A 116 13.49 3.99 -2.07
N ASN A 117 13.65 2.75 -1.59
CA ASN A 117 14.27 2.42 -0.29
C ASN A 117 13.67 3.20 0.90
N TYR A 118 12.35 3.42 0.87
CA TYR A 118 11.65 3.99 2.00
C TYR A 118 11.73 3.04 3.18
N THR A 119 11.95 3.59 4.36
CA THR A 119 12.02 2.82 5.59
C THR A 119 10.63 2.41 6.05
N PHE A 120 10.53 1.24 6.69
CA PHE A 120 9.30 0.84 7.36
C PHE A 120 8.83 1.93 8.33
N ARG A 121 7.51 1.98 8.56
CA ARG A 121 6.93 2.88 9.55
C ARG A 121 7.71 2.79 10.86
N THR A 122 7.96 3.93 11.51
CA THR A 122 8.76 4.00 12.74
C THR A 122 8.27 3.07 13.86
N THR A 123 6.95 2.85 13.99
CA THR A 123 6.37 1.92 14.98
C THR A 123 6.55 0.44 14.63
N GLN A 124 6.93 0.13 13.39
CA GLN A 124 7.21 -1.21 12.87
C GLN A 124 8.64 -1.32 12.32
N ALA A 125 9.56 -0.46 12.78
CA ALA A 125 10.94 -0.40 12.30
C ALA A 125 11.79 -1.62 12.65
N GLY A 126 11.28 -2.55 13.47
CA GLY A 126 11.90 -3.83 13.81
C GLY A 126 11.01 -5.03 13.47
N ALA A 127 10.09 -4.89 12.50
CA ALA A 127 9.24 -5.99 12.08
C ALA A 127 10.06 -7.02 11.29
N ASP A 128 10.32 -8.19 11.90
CA ASP A 128 11.12 -9.27 11.30
C ASP A 128 10.34 -10.14 10.29
N SER A 129 9.03 -9.90 10.14
CA SER A 129 8.21 -10.58 9.12
C SER A 129 6.95 -9.81 8.76
N LEU A 130 6.43 -10.09 7.55
CA LEU A 130 5.13 -9.60 7.07
C LEU A 130 4.27 -10.78 6.66
N ALA A 131 3.03 -10.83 7.12
CA ALA A 131 2.11 -11.94 6.88
C ALA A 131 0.66 -11.50 6.62
N TYR A 132 0.37 -10.20 6.65
CA TYR A 132 -0.96 -9.66 6.40
C TYR A 132 -0.92 -8.51 5.42
N TRP A 133 -1.87 -8.53 4.48
CA TRP A 133 -2.26 -7.36 3.72
C TRP A 133 -3.45 -6.74 4.42
N ASN A 134 -3.48 -5.43 4.56
CA ASN A 134 -4.59 -4.70 5.16
C ASN A 134 -5.04 -3.51 4.30
N ILE A 135 -6.32 -3.19 4.36
CA ILE A 135 -6.91 -1.97 3.82
C ILE A 135 -7.79 -1.27 4.86
N VAL A 136 -7.85 0.05 4.76
CA VAL A 136 -8.81 0.89 5.49
C VAL A 136 -9.01 2.19 4.70
N SER A 137 -10.19 2.79 4.79
CA SER A 137 -10.44 4.14 4.25
C SER A 137 -11.18 4.99 5.27
N SER A 138 -10.52 6.02 5.82
CA SER A 138 -11.13 6.89 6.83
C SER A 138 -12.07 7.94 6.21
N VAL A 139 -11.77 8.34 4.97
CA VAL A 139 -12.56 9.23 4.12
C VAL A 139 -12.75 8.56 2.76
N GLY A 140 -13.97 8.58 2.22
CA GLY A 140 -14.29 7.93 0.94
C GLY A 140 -14.03 6.42 0.94
N ASN A 141 -13.82 5.85 -0.25
CA ASN A 141 -13.44 4.43 -0.40
C ASN A 141 -12.65 4.18 -1.68
N PHE A 142 -12.05 3.00 -1.76
CA PHE A 142 -11.45 2.43 -2.95
C PHE A 142 -11.79 0.93 -3.02
N THR A 143 -11.65 0.33 -4.20
CA THR A 143 -11.67 -1.12 -4.35
C THR A 143 -10.27 -1.65 -4.61
N ILE A 144 -9.97 -2.85 -4.12
CA ILE A 144 -8.74 -3.58 -4.41
C ILE A 144 -9.02 -4.89 -5.12
N SER A 145 -8.08 -5.33 -5.94
CA SER A 145 -8.11 -6.65 -6.55
C SER A 145 -6.72 -7.13 -6.97
N LYS A 146 -6.63 -8.37 -7.48
CA LYS A 146 -5.39 -8.98 -8.02
C LYS A 146 -4.17 -8.94 -7.07
N PHE A 147 -4.37 -9.10 -5.77
CA PHE A 147 -3.25 -9.29 -4.86
C PHE A 147 -2.41 -10.51 -5.27
N ALA A 148 -1.10 -10.31 -5.38
CA ALA A 148 -0.13 -11.37 -5.56
C ALA A 148 1.17 -11.06 -4.81
N ILE A 149 1.88 -12.13 -4.44
CA ILE A 149 3.25 -12.09 -3.91
C ILE A 149 4.13 -12.95 -4.82
N ARG A 150 5.32 -12.45 -5.14
CA ARG A 150 6.37 -13.21 -5.84
C ARG A 150 7.74 -12.95 -5.21
N LYS A 151 8.67 -13.87 -5.41
CA LYS A 151 10.07 -13.75 -5.00
C LYS A 151 10.93 -13.27 -6.16
#